data_AF-A0A4D6FTL0-F1
#
_entry.id   AF-A0A4D6FTL0-F1
#
_cell.length_a   1.000
_cell.length_b   1.000
_cell.length_c   1.000
_cell.angle_alpha   90.00
_cell.angle_beta   90.00
_cell.angle_gamma   90.00
#
_symmetry.space_group_name_H-M   'P 1'
#
loop_
_entity.id
_entity.type
_entity.pdbx_description
1 polymer ?
#
loop_
_entity_poly.entity_id
_entity_poly.type
_entity_poly.pdbx_seq_one_letter_code
_entity_poly.pdbx_strand_id
1 'polypeptide(L)'
;FCTSCHSMSYPQAELKESTHYGALGVNPTCKDCHIPQGIENFHLAVATHVVDGARELWLEMVNDYSTLEKFNERRLEMAHDARMNLKKWDSITCRTCHVKPAPPGESAQAEHRKMETEGATCIDCHQNLV
;
A
#
# COMPACT_ATOMS: atom_id res chain seq x y z
N PHE A 1 11.88 -1.17 10.97
CA PHE A 1 10.84 -1.08 12.00
C PHE A 1 9.66 -1.98 11.67
N CYS A 2 8.95 -1.80 10.54
CA CYS A 2 7.75 -2.60 10.21
C CYS A 2 7.95 -4.13 10.29
N THR A 3 9.15 -4.64 9.99
CA THR A 3 9.49 -6.07 10.10
C THR A 3 10.03 -6.50 11.46
N SER A 4 9.87 -5.70 12.51
CA SER A 4 10.10 -6.16 13.88
C SER A 4 9.03 -7.17 14.31
N CYS A 5 7.84 -7.11 13.72
CA CYS A 5 6.86 -8.18 13.77
C CYS A 5 7.20 -9.20 12.68
N HIS A 6 7.21 -10.48 13.05
CA HIS A 6 7.57 -11.58 12.15
C HIS A 6 6.58 -11.72 10.98
N SER A 7 5.29 -11.46 11.21
CA SER A 7 4.23 -11.48 10.19
C SER A 7 4.52 -10.56 9.00
N MET A 8 5.21 -9.45 9.23
CA MET A 8 5.57 -8.48 8.19
C MET A 8 6.79 -8.90 7.36
N SER A 9 7.47 -10.00 7.72
CA SER A 9 8.54 -10.56 6.89
C SER A 9 8.02 -11.17 5.58
N TYR A 10 6.80 -11.72 5.57
CA TYR A 10 6.15 -12.28 4.39
C TYR A 10 5.91 -11.21 3.29
N PRO A 11 5.16 -10.12 3.55
CA PRO A 11 4.96 -9.07 2.55
C PRO A 11 6.26 -8.32 2.20
N GLN A 12 7.27 -8.30 3.08
CA GLN A 12 8.58 -7.75 2.72
C GLN A 12 9.30 -8.60 1.66
N ALA A 13 9.20 -9.92 1.73
CA ALA A 13 9.75 -10.80 0.70
C ALA A 13 9.01 -10.58 -0.63
N GLU A 14 7.68 -10.52 -0.59
CA GLU A 14 6.82 -10.27 -1.75
C GLU A 14 7.15 -8.93 -2.42
N LEU A 15 7.32 -7.86 -1.63
CA LEU A 15 7.75 -6.57 -2.15
C LEU A 15 9.05 -6.67 -2.95
N LYS A 16 10.04 -7.45 -2.48
CA LYS A 16 11.33 -7.61 -3.17
C LYS A 16 11.22 -8.37 -4.49
N GLU A 17 10.19 -9.19 -4.63
CA GLU A 17 9.89 -9.95 -5.86
C GLU A 17 8.95 -9.18 -6.80
N SER A 18 8.32 -8.11 -6.32
CA SER A 18 7.36 -7.34 -7.09
C SER A 18 8.00 -6.37 -8.08
N THR A 19 7.18 -5.87 -9.01
CA THR A 19 7.59 -4.86 -10.00
C THR A 19 7.93 -3.51 -9.38
N HIS A 20 7.61 -3.28 -8.10
CA HIS A 20 7.94 -2.02 -7.43
C HIS A 20 9.37 -2.01 -6.89
N TYR A 21 10.06 -3.16 -6.82
CA TYR A 21 11.42 -3.24 -6.30
C TYR A 21 12.45 -3.27 -7.44
N GLY A 22 13.40 -2.33 -7.42
CA GLY A 22 14.48 -2.21 -8.40
C GLY A 22 14.06 -1.67 -9.77
N ALA A 23 12.87 -2.01 -10.28
CA ALA A 23 12.43 -1.64 -11.62
C ALA A 23 12.22 -0.12 -11.81
N LEU A 24 11.86 0.59 -10.74
CA LEU A 24 11.64 2.04 -10.74
C LEU A 24 12.93 2.84 -10.45
N GLY A 25 14.10 2.17 -10.41
CA GLY A 25 15.37 2.79 -10.01
C GLY A 25 15.43 3.16 -8.53
N VAL A 26 14.42 2.76 -7.75
CA VAL A 26 14.31 2.94 -6.31
C VAL A 26 13.94 1.60 -5.67
N ASN A 27 14.32 1.45 -4.40
CA ASN A 27 13.91 0.32 -3.58
C ASN A 27 12.96 0.85 -2.50
N PRO A 28 11.64 0.92 -2.80
CA PRO A 28 10.68 1.47 -1.85
C PRO A 28 10.66 0.63 -0.58
N THR A 29 10.45 1.30 0.54
CA THR A 29 10.24 0.70 1.84
C THR A 29 8.78 0.78 2.24
N CYS A 30 8.37 0.06 3.28
CA CYS A 30 6.97 -0.01 3.72
C CYS A 30 6.31 1.37 3.86
N LYS A 31 7.04 2.35 4.42
CA LYS A 31 6.50 3.70 4.66
C LYS A 31 6.24 4.48 3.38
N ASP A 32 6.98 4.20 2.32
CA ASP A 32 6.93 4.97 1.07
C ASP A 32 5.61 4.71 0.33
N CYS A 33 4.92 3.60 0.64
CA CYS A 33 3.56 3.33 0.19
C CYS A 33 2.53 3.57 1.31
N HIS A 34 2.76 3.01 2.51
CA HIS A 34 1.72 2.92 3.54
C HIS A 34 1.54 4.16 4.41
N ILE A 35 2.47 5.13 4.40
CA ILE A 35 2.40 6.31 5.26
C ILE A 35 2.44 7.58 4.38
N PRO A 36 1.40 8.45 4.39
CA PRO A 36 1.47 9.73 3.71
C PRO A 36 2.69 10.53 4.17
N GLN A 37 3.51 11.00 3.23
CA GLN A 37 4.77 11.73 3.52
C GLN A 37 4.59 13.23 3.32
N GLY A 38 5.52 14.03 3.86
CA GLY A 38 5.51 15.49 3.71
C GLY A 38 4.84 16.21 4.89
N ILE A 39 5.19 17.48 5.08
CA ILE A 39 4.66 18.30 6.19
C ILE A 39 3.16 18.59 5.99
N GLU A 40 2.74 18.72 4.74
CA GLU A 40 1.37 18.91 4.30
C GLU A 40 0.47 17.72 4.69
N ASN A 41 1.03 16.51 4.71
CA ASN A 41 0.31 15.28 5.07
C ASN A 41 0.63 14.82 6.50
N PHE A 42 1.31 15.62 7.32
CA PHE A 42 1.75 15.22 8.66
C PHE A 42 0.59 14.72 9.54
N HIS A 43 -0.56 15.39 9.46
CA HIS A 43 -1.77 14.99 10.17
C HIS A 43 -2.27 13.58 9.75
N LEU A 44 -2.18 13.23 8.47
CA LEU A 44 -2.49 11.89 7.99
C LEU A 44 -1.44 10.88 8.45
N ALA A 45 -0.15 11.22 8.35
CA ALA A 45 0.94 10.35 8.83
C ALA A 45 0.77 9.99 10.32
N VAL A 46 0.47 10.98 11.16
CA VAL A 46 0.17 10.78 12.58
C VAL A 46 -1.06 9.90 12.75
N ALA A 47 -2.14 10.17 12.02
CA ALA A 47 -3.36 9.37 12.09
C ALA A 47 -3.10 7.90 11.69
N THR A 48 -2.33 7.65 10.62
CA THR A 48 -1.95 6.29 10.20
C THR A 48 -1.16 5.57 11.28
N HIS A 49 -0.17 6.23 11.90
CA HIS A 49 0.60 5.62 12.98
C HIS A 49 -0.23 5.31 14.23
N VAL A 50 -1.12 6.23 14.63
CA VAL A 50 -1.90 6.10 15.86
C VAL A 50 -3.10 5.17 15.69
N VAL A 51 -3.81 5.26 14.58
CA VAL A 51 -5.03 4.48 14.34
C VAL A 51 -4.69 3.13 13.73
N ASP A 52 -4.08 3.12 12.54
CA ASP A 52 -3.78 1.88 11.84
C ASP A 52 -2.67 1.13 12.58
N GLY A 53 -1.59 1.81 12.97
CA GLY A 53 -0.49 1.18 13.70
C GLY A 53 -0.90 0.56 15.04
N ALA A 54 -1.78 1.21 15.82
CA ALA A 54 -2.27 0.63 17.08
C ALA A 54 -3.21 -0.56 16.83
N ARG A 55 -4.04 -0.49 15.78
CA ARG A 55 -4.91 -1.60 15.36
C ARG A 55 -4.07 -2.81 14.95
N GLU A 56 -3.06 -2.62 14.11
CA GLU A 56 -2.19 -3.71 13.66
C GLU A 56 -1.38 -4.30 14.82
N LEU A 57 -0.90 -3.47 15.77
CA LEU A 57 -0.26 -3.97 16.98
C LEU A 57 -1.20 -4.88 17.79
N TRP A 58 -2.46 -4.46 17.96
CA TRP A 58 -3.46 -5.29 18.64
C TRP A 58 -3.71 -6.60 17.89
N LEU A 59 -3.91 -6.54 16.57
CA LEU A 59 -4.16 -7.71 15.74
C LEU A 59 -2.99 -8.71 15.76
N GLU A 60 -1.76 -8.23 15.74
CA GLU A 60 -0.55 -9.05 15.90
C GLU A 60 -0.51 -9.76 17.26
N MET A 61 -1.02 -9.15 18.33
CA MET A 61 -1.02 -9.75 19.66
C MET A 61 -2.12 -10.79 19.86
N VAL A 62 -3.29 -10.63 19.21
CA VAL A 62 -4.46 -11.49 19.44
C VAL A 62 -4.65 -12.59 18.39
N ASN A 63 -4.07 -12.43 17.20
CA ASN A 63 -4.11 -13.45 16.16
C ASN A 63 -2.78 -14.22 16.11
N ASP A 64 -2.79 -15.36 15.42
CA ASP A 64 -1.61 -16.18 15.22
C ASP A 64 -1.11 -16.05 13.79
N TYR A 65 0.09 -15.48 13.62
CA TYR A 65 0.76 -15.32 12.34
C TYR A 65 2.09 -16.10 12.28
N SER A 66 2.25 -17.09 13.16
CA SER A 66 3.50 -17.86 13.30
C SER A 66 3.94 -18.63 12.06
N THR A 67 3.02 -18.87 11.13
CA THR A 67 3.30 -19.52 9.84
C THR A 67 2.65 -18.75 8.70
N LEU A 68 3.20 -18.92 7.50
CA LEU A 68 2.62 -18.34 6.29
C LEU A 68 1.17 -18.81 6.08
N GLU A 69 0.87 -20.07 6.37
CA GLU A 69 -0.49 -20.61 6.27
C GLU A 69 -1.47 -19.80 7.11
N LYS A 70 -1.17 -19.61 8.40
CA LYS A 70 -2.01 -18.83 9.32
C LYS A 70 -2.08 -17.36 8.94
N PHE A 71 -0.97 -16.77 8.47
CA PHE A 71 -0.98 -15.42 7.90
C PHE A 71 -1.97 -15.30 6.75
N ASN A 72 -2.01 -16.30 5.86
CA ASN A 72 -2.88 -16.24 4.70
C ASN A 72 -4.32 -16.74 4.83
N GLU A 73 -4.69 -17.24 6.00
CA GLU A 73 -6.09 -17.26 6.46
C GLU A 73 -6.71 -15.85 6.51
N ARG A 74 -5.89 -14.83 6.84
CA ARG A 74 -6.33 -13.42 6.98
C ARG A 74 -5.79 -12.47 5.90
N ARG A 75 -4.95 -12.95 4.99
CA ARG A 75 -4.26 -12.13 3.99
C ARG A 75 -5.21 -11.23 3.19
N LEU A 76 -6.36 -11.77 2.76
CA LEU A 76 -7.30 -11.02 1.94
C LEU A 76 -7.92 -9.84 2.69
N GLU A 77 -8.22 -10.01 3.98
CA GLU A 77 -8.71 -8.94 4.86
C GLU A 77 -7.64 -7.86 5.03
N MET A 78 -6.41 -8.25 5.40
CA MET A 78 -5.30 -7.31 5.56
C MET A 78 -4.97 -6.55 4.27
N ALA A 79 -4.97 -7.24 3.13
CA ALA A 79 -4.74 -6.61 1.83
C ALA A 79 -5.86 -5.64 1.44
N HIS A 80 -7.11 -5.99 1.76
CA HIS A 80 -8.25 -5.10 1.54
C HIS A 80 -8.10 -3.81 2.37
N ASP A 81 -7.82 -3.93 3.66
CA ASP A 81 -7.66 -2.78 4.55
C ASP A 81 -6.50 -1.87 4.12
N ALA A 82 -5.36 -2.47 3.75
CA ALA A 82 -4.23 -1.73 3.22
C ALA A 82 -4.62 -0.93 1.96
N ARG A 83 -5.34 -1.55 1.02
CA ARG A 83 -5.84 -0.89 -0.19
C ARG A 83 -6.83 0.22 0.14
N MET A 84 -7.74 0.00 1.08
CA MET A 84 -8.72 1.00 1.47
C MET A 84 -8.08 2.21 2.13
N ASN A 85 -7.00 2.03 2.91
CA ASN A 85 -6.22 3.14 3.45
C ASN A 85 -5.54 3.94 2.34
N LEU A 86 -4.89 3.28 1.38
CA LEU A 86 -4.28 3.94 0.22
C LEU A 86 -5.32 4.72 -0.61
N LYS A 87 -6.49 4.12 -0.84
CA LYS A 87 -7.60 4.75 -1.56
C LYS A 87 -8.18 5.94 -0.80
N LYS A 88 -8.36 5.83 0.52
CA LYS A 88 -8.91 6.89 1.39
C LYS A 88 -8.13 8.19 1.31
N TRP A 89 -6.82 8.11 1.09
CA TRP A 89 -5.95 9.28 0.92
C TRP A 89 -5.60 9.54 -0.54
N ASP A 90 -6.49 9.21 -1.48
CA ASP A 90 -6.34 9.44 -2.92
C ASP A 90 -4.97 8.98 -3.48
N SER A 91 -4.44 7.86 -2.99
CA SER A 91 -3.16 7.32 -3.46
C SER A 91 -2.00 8.33 -3.43
N ILE A 92 -1.98 9.27 -2.45
CA ILE A 92 -0.97 10.35 -2.34
C ILE A 92 0.46 9.82 -2.46
N THR A 93 0.75 8.68 -1.82
CA THR A 93 2.06 8.03 -1.88
C THR A 93 2.40 7.50 -3.28
N CYS A 94 1.42 6.92 -3.99
CA CYS A 94 1.58 6.52 -5.38
C CYS A 94 1.89 7.73 -6.28
N ARG A 95 1.13 8.82 -6.11
CA ARG A 95 1.25 10.07 -6.90
C ARG A 95 2.58 10.79 -6.68
N THR A 96 3.24 10.55 -5.55
CA THR A 96 4.57 11.11 -5.24
C THR A 96 5.63 10.58 -6.21
N CYS A 97 5.55 9.30 -6.59
CA CYS A 97 6.49 8.69 -7.55
C CYS A 97 5.93 8.66 -8.97
N HIS A 98 4.63 8.39 -9.15
CA HIS A 98 3.96 8.30 -10.44
C HIS A 98 3.37 9.65 -10.88
N VAL A 99 4.21 10.68 -11.00
CA VAL A 99 3.78 12.07 -11.29
C VAL A 99 3.20 12.23 -12.71
N LYS A 100 3.71 11.47 -13.68
CA LYS A 100 3.27 11.50 -15.09
C LYS A 100 3.13 10.08 -15.62
N PRO A 101 2.10 9.33 -15.18
CA PRO A 101 1.93 7.94 -15.61
C PRO A 101 1.64 7.89 -17.11
N ALA A 102 2.25 6.94 -17.80
CA ALA A 102 2.05 6.69 -19.23
C ALA A 102 1.43 5.30 -19.42
N PRO A 103 0.10 5.14 -19.21
CA PRO A 103 -0.56 3.86 -19.34
C PRO A 103 -0.46 3.31 -20.78
N PRO A 104 -0.15 2.01 -20.96
CA PRO A 104 0.01 1.41 -22.27
C PRO A 104 -1.34 1.08 -22.93
N GLY A 105 -1.51 1.49 -24.19
CA GLY A 105 -2.70 1.18 -25.00
C GLY A 105 -3.93 2.04 -24.71
N GLU A 106 -4.89 2.04 -25.64
CA GLU A 106 -6.09 2.90 -25.54
C GLU A 106 -6.96 2.60 -24.32
N SER A 107 -7.12 1.32 -23.97
CA SER A 107 -7.96 0.91 -22.84
C SER A 107 -7.43 1.46 -21.51
N ALA A 108 -6.13 1.28 -21.22
CA ALA A 108 -5.54 1.81 -20.00
C ALA A 108 -5.52 3.34 -19.97
N GLN A 109 -5.32 3.99 -21.13
CA GLN A 109 -5.47 5.44 -21.23
C GLN A 109 -6.90 5.90 -20.95
N ALA A 110 -7.91 5.16 -21.41
CA ALA A 110 -9.31 5.45 -21.11
C ALA A 110 -9.63 5.34 -19.62
N GLU A 111 -9.13 4.30 -18.95
CA GLU A 111 -9.28 4.15 -17.50
C GLU A 111 -8.57 5.26 -16.73
N HIS A 112 -7.35 5.65 -17.11
CA HIS A 112 -6.64 6.76 -16.47
C HIS A 112 -7.37 8.11 -16.67
N ARG A 113 -8.05 8.31 -17.81
CA ARG A 113 -8.90 9.51 -18.00
C ARG A 113 -10.05 9.59 -16.99
N LYS A 114 -10.54 8.45 -16.47
CA LYS A 114 -11.57 8.44 -15.43
C LYS A 114 -11.11 9.03 -14.10
N MET A 115 -9.79 9.11 -13.85
CA MET A 115 -9.27 9.80 -12.68
C MET A 115 -9.65 11.29 -12.68
N GLU A 116 -9.78 11.90 -13.86
CA GLU A 116 -10.17 13.31 -14.01
C GLU A 116 -11.69 13.50 -13.98
N THR A 117 -12.46 12.53 -14.48
CA THR A 117 -13.92 12.68 -14.65
C THR A 117 -14.75 12.06 -13.53
N GLU A 118 -14.26 11.00 -12.90
CA GLU A 118 -15.00 10.17 -11.93
C GLU A 118 -14.35 10.15 -10.55
N GLY A 119 -13.19 10.80 -10.37
CA GLY A 119 -12.46 10.80 -9.10
C GLY A 119 -11.86 9.45 -8.73
N ALA A 120 -11.57 8.60 -9.73
CA ALA A 120 -10.92 7.32 -9.52
C ALA A 120 -9.49 7.50 -8.97
N THR A 121 -9.09 6.60 -8.08
CA THR A 121 -7.76 6.52 -7.47
C THR A 121 -6.92 5.42 -8.12
N CYS A 122 -5.60 5.39 -7.86
CA CYS A 122 -4.73 4.34 -8.40
C CYS A 122 -5.18 2.93 -7.96
N ILE A 123 -5.71 2.81 -6.75
CA ILE A 123 -6.10 1.53 -6.13
C ILE A 123 -7.41 0.96 -6.68
N ASP A 124 -8.20 1.78 -7.39
CA ASP A 124 -9.41 1.29 -8.04
C ASP A 124 -9.12 0.26 -9.13
N CYS A 125 -7.92 0.34 -9.76
CA CYS A 125 -7.46 -0.62 -10.75
C CYS A 125 -6.21 -1.39 -10.31
N HIS A 126 -5.25 -0.74 -9.65
CA HIS A 126 -3.96 -1.35 -9.29
C HIS A 126 -3.97 -1.96 -7.90
N GLN A 127 -4.53 -3.17 -7.78
CA GLN A 127 -4.70 -3.85 -6.49
C GLN A 127 -3.60 -4.87 -6.17
N ASN A 128 -2.86 -5.36 -7.17
CA ASN A 128 -1.81 -6.37 -7.02
C ASN A 128 -0.41 -5.74 -7.18
N LEU A 129 -0.01 -4.95 -6.19
CA LEU A 129 1.20 -4.13 -6.23
C LEU A 129 2.44 -4.86 -5.68
N VAL A 130 2.21 -5.85 -4.80
CA VAL A 130 3.19 -6.71 -4.15
C VAL A 130 2.68 -8.14 -4.15
#